data_AF-T2K0H7-F1
#
_entry.id   AF-T2K0H7-F1
#
_cell.length_a   1.000
_cell.length_b   1.000
_cell.length_c   1.000
_cell.angle_alpha   90.00
_cell.angle_beta   90.00
_cell.angle_gamma   90.00
#
_symmetry.space_group_name_H-M   'P 1'
#
loop_
_entity.id
_entity.type
_entity.pdbx_description
1 polymer ?
#
loop_
_entity_poly.entity_id
_entity_poly.type
_entity_poly.pdbx_seq_one_letter_code
_entity_poly.pdbx_strand_id
1 'polypeptide(L)'
;MNDIEVKDPEFCQIILKHRRIKNNLVILCEGTREYLNVHTPQQIKRLDDFPDANFWKQTIPMEWKSKKPVFIPCGSRSDILRIYPQLIDLHNNDPDNSYLSLHKLFILIDLDIQCQDISNICPHYQTTEELYHAIYENNPIDTNIIDQSKIIITGWIHKEAYFLEPDLQDYLQNELPLTKITYKNNPLSLETIYQDMIQDINDNPDINHRDNINNVLQRIEKFLSMSIPDKNSLINECEKLNQNSTITPQEKRKLIEVILKIVKAKPYWEDEITIEDDYLSENKAEDNVLLAIARFYANSCNLSDQSNSTVYHIPQWVNFLYTKHKELR
;
A
#
# COMPACT_ATOMS: atom_id res chain seq x y z
N MET A 1 18.16 14.45 -19.35
CA MET A 1 19.07 15.01 -18.32
C MET A 1 19.65 13.82 -17.60
N ASN A 2 20.96 13.76 -17.35
CA ASN A 2 21.58 12.58 -16.75
C ASN A 2 21.09 12.42 -15.30
N ASP A 3 20.26 11.41 -15.05
CA ASP A 3 19.83 11.02 -13.70
C ASP A 3 21.03 10.42 -12.98
N ILE A 4 21.66 11.25 -12.14
CA ILE A 4 22.70 10.78 -11.24
C ILE A 4 21.97 10.03 -10.12
N GLU A 5 22.00 8.71 -10.18
CA GLU A 5 21.50 7.83 -9.14
C GLU A 5 22.26 8.14 -7.82
N VAL A 6 21.57 8.78 -6.87
CA VAL A 6 22.16 9.10 -5.56
C VAL A 6 22.43 7.80 -4.82
N LYS A 7 23.69 7.59 -4.42
CA LYS A 7 24.09 6.39 -3.67
C LYS A 7 23.40 6.36 -2.31
N ASP A 8 23.05 5.17 -1.83
CA ASP A 8 22.27 5.01 -0.59
C ASP A 8 22.86 5.74 0.64
N PRO A 9 24.19 5.76 0.88
CA PRO A 9 24.74 6.50 2.02
C PRO A 9 24.51 8.01 1.92
N GLU A 10 24.62 8.58 0.73
CA GLU A 10 24.35 10.00 0.48
C GLU A 10 22.86 10.31 0.66
N PHE A 11 22.00 9.43 0.12
CA PHE A 11 20.56 9.51 0.31
C PHE A 11 20.15 9.47 1.79
N CYS A 12 20.72 8.55 2.57
CA CYS A 12 20.49 8.47 4.01
C CYS A 12 20.93 9.76 4.73
N GLN A 13 22.08 10.34 4.38
CA GLN A 13 22.50 11.62 4.95
C GLN A 13 21.54 12.77 4.64
N ILE A 14 20.98 12.79 3.42
CA ILE A 14 19.94 13.75 3.04
C ILE A 14 18.71 13.57 3.93
N ILE A 15 18.24 12.33 4.13
CA ILE A 15 17.11 12.03 5.03
C ILE A 15 17.39 12.53 6.45
N LEU A 16 18.52 12.15 7.04
CA LEU A 16 18.88 12.49 8.43
C LEU A 16 18.90 14.00 8.68
N LYS A 17 19.25 14.80 7.67
CA LYS A 17 19.32 16.28 7.75
C LYS A 17 18.05 16.97 7.25
N HIS A 18 17.02 16.23 6.86
CA HIS A 18 15.81 16.79 6.28
C HIS A 18 14.91 17.43 7.35
N ARG A 19 14.88 18.76 7.46
CA ARG A 19 14.17 19.47 8.54
C ARG A 19 12.71 19.04 8.78
N ARG A 20 11.98 18.59 7.74
CA ARG A 20 10.60 18.13 7.92
C ARG A 20 10.49 16.85 8.77
N ILE A 21 11.53 16.02 8.88
CA ILE A 21 11.45 14.81 9.71
C ILE A 21 11.56 15.10 11.22
N LYS A 22 12.02 16.30 11.59
CA LYS A 22 12.23 16.67 13.00
C LYS A 22 10.93 16.59 13.82
N ASN A 23 10.92 15.69 14.79
CA ASN A 23 9.80 15.37 15.68
C ASN A 23 8.53 14.91 14.94
N ASN A 24 8.64 14.38 13.72
CA ASN A 24 7.55 13.75 12.97
C ASN A 24 7.74 12.24 12.92
N LEU A 25 6.64 11.51 12.69
CA LEU A 25 6.73 10.14 12.20
C LEU A 25 7.33 10.15 10.80
N VAL A 26 8.24 9.22 10.52
CA VAL A 26 8.92 9.05 9.24
C VAL A 26 8.61 7.66 8.73
N ILE A 27 8.09 7.57 7.51
CA ILE A 27 7.77 6.30 6.85
C ILE A 27 8.59 6.23 5.58
N LEU A 28 9.51 5.27 5.49
CA LEU A 28 10.17 4.95 4.23
C LEU A 28 9.22 4.10 3.41
N CYS A 29 8.96 4.46 2.15
CA CYS A 29 8.02 3.74 1.29
C CYS A 29 8.56 3.60 -0.13
N GLU A 30 7.86 2.81 -0.95
CA GLU A 30 8.22 2.66 -2.36
C GLU A 30 7.93 3.96 -3.13
N GLY A 31 8.61 4.12 -4.26
CA GLY A 31 8.46 5.25 -5.17
C GLY A 31 9.77 5.98 -5.48
N THR A 32 9.71 6.93 -6.40
CA THR A 32 10.89 7.59 -6.97
C THR A 32 11.65 8.47 -5.95
N ARG A 33 12.98 8.28 -5.85
CA ARG A 33 13.87 9.00 -4.91
C ARG A 33 14.01 10.51 -5.17
N GLU A 34 13.54 11.00 -6.32
CA GLU A 34 13.64 12.40 -6.75
C GLU A 34 13.02 13.40 -5.76
N TYR A 35 12.11 12.93 -4.90
CA TYR A 35 11.41 13.72 -3.89
C TYR A 35 12.32 14.54 -2.95
N LEU A 36 13.53 14.06 -2.64
CA LEU A 36 14.42 14.73 -1.68
C LEU A 36 15.22 15.92 -2.25
N ASN A 37 15.25 16.08 -3.58
CA ASN A 37 16.03 17.15 -4.25
C ASN A 37 15.21 18.40 -4.62
N VAL A 38 14.02 18.54 -4.02
CA VAL A 38 13.05 19.59 -4.40
C VAL A 38 13.10 20.76 -3.43
N HIS A 39 13.49 21.94 -3.95
CA HIS A 39 13.77 23.13 -3.15
C HIS A 39 12.78 24.29 -3.36
N THR A 40 11.87 24.21 -4.34
CA THR A 40 10.96 25.31 -4.68
C THR A 40 9.50 24.89 -4.89
N PRO A 41 8.51 25.78 -4.65
CA PRO A 41 7.09 25.53 -4.94
C PRO A 41 6.79 25.10 -6.38
N GLN A 42 7.61 25.54 -7.33
CA GLN A 42 7.47 25.20 -8.75
C GLN A 42 8.00 23.79 -9.08
N GLN A 43 9.01 23.31 -8.34
CA GLN A 43 9.47 21.92 -8.43
C GLN A 43 8.53 20.96 -7.66
N ILE A 44 7.87 21.43 -6.59
CA ILE A 44 6.80 20.69 -5.90
C ILE A 44 5.64 20.39 -6.87
N LYS A 45 5.31 21.34 -7.75
CA LYS A 45 4.29 21.17 -8.80
C LYS A 45 4.67 20.18 -9.92
N ARG A 46 5.95 19.78 -10.01
CA ARG A 46 6.47 18.73 -10.90
C ARG A 46 6.56 17.36 -10.19
N LEU A 47 6.42 17.34 -8.86
CA LEU A 47 6.26 16.12 -8.06
C LEU A 47 4.79 15.73 -7.91
N ASP A 48 3.86 16.59 -8.35
CA ASP A 48 2.45 16.22 -8.47
C ASP A 48 2.28 15.07 -9.49
N ASP A 49 3.29 14.81 -10.35
CA ASP A 49 3.29 13.77 -11.38
C ASP A 49 3.81 12.37 -10.94
N PHE A 50 3.99 12.05 -9.63
CA PHE A 50 4.45 10.71 -9.20
C PHE A 50 3.72 10.08 -7.98
N PRO A 51 3.52 8.73 -7.94
CA PRO A 51 2.25 8.13 -7.53
C PRO A 51 2.18 7.50 -6.12
N ASP A 52 3.30 7.20 -5.45
CA ASP A 52 3.29 6.28 -4.29
C ASP A 52 3.26 6.99 -2.94
N ALA A 53 4.31 7.76 -2.61
CA ALA A 53 4.36 8.56 -1.38
C ALA A 53 3.25 9.62 -1.32
N ASN A 54 2.83 10.13 -2.48
CA ASN A 54 1.70 11.04 -2.58
C ASN A 54 0.39 10.34 -2.21
N PHE A 55 0.14 9.13 -2.74
CA PHE A 55 -1.03 8.35 -2.34
C PHE A 55 -1.07 8.16 -0.81
N TRP A 56 0.00 7.60 -0.21
CA TRP A 56 0.05 7.35 1.24
C TRP A 56 -0.09 8.62 2.08
N LYS A 57 0.45 9.74 1.62
CA LYS A 57 0.28 11.03 2.30
C LYS A 57 -1.18 11.50 2.27
N GLN A 58 -1.90 11.25 1.17
CA GLN A 58 -3.30 11.65 1.01
C GLN A 58 -4.28 10.73 1.73
N THR A 59 -3.87 9.51 2.14
CA THR A 59 -4.67 8.66 3.03
C THR A 59 -4.67 9.14 4.48
N ILE A 60 -3.87 10.16 4.84
CA ILE A 60 -3.85 10.75 6.18
C ILE A 60 -5.02 11.75 6.36
N PRO A 61 -5.94 11.53 7.31
CA PRO A 61 -7.14 12.34 7.49
C PRO A 61 -6.85 13.83 7.68
N MET A 62 -7.79 14.67 7.24
CA MET A 62 -7.66 16.12 7.37
C MET A 62 -7.74 16.57 8.84
N GLU A 63 -8.47 15.82 9.67
CA GLU A 63 -8.67 16.01 11.10
C GLU A 63 -7.38 15.84 11.91
N TRP A 64 -6.36 15.16 11.35
CA TRP A 64 -5.01 15.14 11.91
C TRP A 64 -4.34 16.51 11.72
N LYS A 65 -4.75 17.51 12.51
CA LYS A 65 -4.24 18.90 12.52
C LYS A 65 -2.81 19.05 13.04
N SER A 66 -2.34 17.98 13.66
CA SER A 66 -1.07 17.80 14.31
C SER A 66 0.06 17.59 13.27
N LYS A 67 1.33 17.64 13.69
CA LYS A 67 2.49 17.18 12.89
C LYS A 67 2.18 15.82 12.22
N LYS A 68 1.99 15.82 10.89
CA LYS A 68 1.59 14.63 10.12
C LYS A 68 2.80 13.76 9.80
N PRO A 69 2.62 12.46 9.53
CA PRO A 69 3.71 11.60 9.10
C PRO A 69 4.36 12.09 7.80
N VAL A 70 5.67 11.89 7.67
CA VAL A 70 6.45 12.23 6.48
C VAL A 70 6.80 10.92 5.76
N PHE A 71 6.24 10.75 4.58
CA PHE A 71 6.56 9.64 3.69
C PHE A 71 7.77 10.00 2.84
N ILE A 72 8.77 9.12 2.79
CA ILE A 72 10.01 9.30 2.05
C ILE A 72 10.11 8.14 1.03
N PRO A 73 10.01 8.43 -0.28
CA PRO A 73 10.14 7.41 -1.31
C PRO A 73 11.61 6.99 -1.46
N CYS A 74 11.87 5.68 -1.42
CA CYS A 74 13.21 5.11 -1.35
C CYS A 74 13.63 4.31 -2.60
N GLY A 75 12.78 4.23 -3.62
CA GLY A 75 12.94 3.34 -4.77
C GLY A 75 12.02 2.12 -4.65
N SER A 76 12.53 0.95 -4.97
CA SER A 76 11.83 -0.33 -4.86
C SER A 76 11.78 -0.87 -3.42
N ARG A 77 10.98 -1.91 -3.19
CA ARG A 77 11.04 -2.75 -1.98
C ARG A 77 12.46 -3.13 -1.55
N SER A 78 13.30 -3.59 -2.48
CA SER A 78 14.69 -3.97 -2.20
C SER A 78 15.55 -2.78 -1.75
N ASP A 79 15.25 -1.58 -2.25
CA ASP A 79 15.94 -0.36 -1.84
C ASP A 79 15.57 0.04 -0.41
N ILE A 80 14.30 -0.09 -0.02
CA ILE A 80 13.86 0.16 1.36
C ILE A 80 14.59 -0.76 2.33
N LEU A 81 14.62 -2.06 2.03
CA LEU A 81 15.27 -3.07 2.88
C LEU A 81 16.78 -2.83 3.01
N ARG A 82 17.40 -2.17 2.03
CA ARG A 82 18.82 -1.78 2.06
C ARG A 82 19.05 -0.45 2.77
N ILE A 83 18.19 0.54 2.55
CA ILE A 83 18.28 1.90 3.12
C ILE A 83 17.96 1.90 4.61
N TYR A 84 16.93 1.19 5.05
CA TYR A 84 16.47 1.20 6.43
C TYR A 84 17.57 0.90 7.47
N PRO A 85 18.32 -0.22 7.38
CA PRO A 85 19.40 -0.49 8.33
C PRO A 85 20.56 0.52 8.21
N GLN A 86 20.91 0.95 7.00
CA GLN A 86 21.95 1.97 6.80
C GLN A 86 21.58 3.32 7.43
N LEU A 87 20.31 3.71 7.37
CA LEU A 87 19.81 4.93 7.98
C LEU A 87 19.91 4.87 9.51
N ILE A 88 19.59 3.71 10.10
CA ILE A 88 19.74 3.44 11.53
C ILE A 88 21.22 3.51 11.93
N ASP A 89 22.11 2.84 11.20
CA ASP A 89 23.55 2.82 11.48
C ASP A 89 24.15 4.23 11.41
N LEU A 90 23.82 5.00 10.36
CA LEU A 90 24.28 6.38 10.21
C LEU A 90 23.73 7.30 11.31
N HIS A 91 22.48 7.13 11.73
CA HIS A 91 21.92 7.86 12.88
C HIS A 91 22.68 7.52 14.17
N ASN A 92 22.91 6.24 14.45
CA ASN A 92 23.58 5.79 15.67
C ASN A 92 25.05 6.22 15.75
N ASN A 93 25.71 6.41 14.60
CA ASN A 93 27.08 6.90 14.53
C ASN A 93 27.22 8.41 14.86
N ASP A 94 26.19 9.22 14.57
CA ASP A 94 26.19 10.68 14.81
C ASP A 94 24.77 11.19 15.15
N PRO A 95 24.24 10.83 16.33
CA PRO A 95 22.86 11.14 16.69
C PRO A 95 22.62 12.65 16.86
N ASP A 96 23.64 13.41 17.30
CA ASP A 96 23.54 14.85 17.56
C ASP A 96 23.34 15.66 16.27
N ASN A 97 23.77 15.13 15.12
CA ASN A 97 23.59 15.76 13.81
C ASN A 97 22.43 15.16 12.99
N SER A 98 21.52 14.44 13.65
CA SER A 98 20.35 13.85 13.03
C SER A 98 19.04 14.50 13.50
N TYR A 99 18.14 14.80 12.56
CA TYR A 99 16.76 15.17 12.88
C TYR A 99 15.83 13.96 13.08
N LEU A 100 16.32 12.76 12.79
CA LEU A 100 15.56 11.53 12.90
C LEU A 100 15.41 11.12 14.36
N SER A 101 14.27 10.52 14.68
CA SER A 101 14.05 9.82 15.94
C SER A 101 13.71 8.38 15.61
N LEU A 102 14.56 7.41 16.00
CA LEU A 102 14.38 6.01 15.61
C LEU A 102 13.03 5.42 16.07
N HIS A 103 12.53 5.83 17.23
CA HIS A 103 11.21 5.42 17.72
C HIS A 103 10.04 5.94 16.87
N LYS A 104 10.29 6.91 15.97
CA LYS A 104 9.33 7.48 15.02
C LYS A 104 9.57 7.00 13.58
N LEU A 105 10.55 6.13 13.35
CA LEU A 105 10.87 5.60 12.04
C LEU A 105 10.11 4.29 11.80
N PHE A 106 9.46 4.20 10.65
CA PHE A 106 8.79 3.02 10.14
C PHE A 106 9.17 2.82 8.67
N ILE A 107 8.94 1.62 8.15
CA ILE A 107 8.91 1.35 6.71
C ILE A 107 7.53 0.85 6.30
N LEU A 108 7.15 1.13 5.05
CA LEU A 108 5.95 0.61 4.41
C LEU A 108 6.37 -0.09 3.12
N ILE A 109 6.08 -1.38 3.01
CA ILE A 109 6.46 -2.22 1.88
C ILE A 109 5.25 -2.98 1.33
N ASP A 110 5.26 -3.22 0.02
CA ASP A 110 4.28 -4.10 -0.60
C ASP A 110 4.55 -5.56 -0.20
N LEU A 111 3.46 -6.30 0.05
CA LEU A 111 3.50 -7.73 0.37
C LEU A 111 4.13 -8.54 -0.77
N ASP A 112 3.69 -8.24 -2.00
CA ASP A 112 4.06 -8.91 -3.25
C ASP A 112 3.77 -10.43 -3.26
N ILE A 113 3.90 -11.04 -4.44
CA ILE A 113 3.75 -12.49 -4.60
C ILE A 113 5.00 -13.18 -4.09
N GLN A 114 6.16 -12.58 -4.36
CA GLN A 114 7.46 -13.07 -3.92
C GLN A 114 7.67 -12.75 -2.45
N CYS A 115 7.79 -13.82 -1.66
CA CYS A 115 8.22 -13.76 -0.27
C CYS A 115 9.66 -13.25 -0.19
N GLN A 116 9.92 -12.33 0.75
CA GLN A 116 11.19 -11.64 0.89
C GLN A 116 11.74 -11.83 2.30
N ASP A 117 13.04 -12.13 2.41
CA ASP A 117 13.76 -12.19 3.69
C ASP A 117 13.90 -10.77 4.27
N ILE A 118 13.52 -10.63 5.54
CA ILE A 118 13.57 -9.40 6.34
C ILE A 118 14.30 -9.61 7.68
N SER A 119 14.94 -10.77 7.88
CA SER A 119 15.62 -11.14 9.12
C SER A 119 16.74 -10.18 9.52
N ASN A 120 17.32 -9.47 8.55
CA ASN A 120 18.34 -8.45 8.75
C ASN A 120 17.83 -7.15 9.36
N ILE A 121 16.52 -6.87 9.28
CA ILE A 121 15.90 -5.64 9.78
C ILE A 121 14.81 -5.88 10.83
N CYS A 122 14.31 -7.11 10.94
CA CYS A 122 13.29 -7.49 11.90
C CYS A 122 13.72 -8.78 12.65
N PRO A 123 14.15 -8.69 13.92
CA PRO A 123 14.69 -9.85 14.63
C PRO A 123 13.64 -10.91 14.99
N HIS A 124 12.35 -10.58 14.91
CA HIS A 124 11.24 -11.45 15.33
C HIS A 124 10.60 -12.23 14.18
N TYR A 125 10.84 -11.83 12.93
CA TYR A 125 10.22 -12.40 11.74
C TYR A 125 11.26 -12.57 10.66
N GLN A 126 11.29 -13.73 10.01
CA GLN A 126 12.28 -14.02 8.98
C GLN A 126 11.84 -13.49 7.62
N THR A 127 10.54 -13.51 7.34
CA THR A 127 10.02 -13.19 6.01
C THR A 127 8.83 -12.22 6.04
N THR A 128 8.56 -11.60 4.89
CA THR A 128 7.36 -10.77 4.70
C THR A 128 6.06 -11.53 4.92
N GLU A 129 5.99 -12.82 4.57
CA GLU A 129 4.82 -13.68 4.79
C GLU A 129 4.58 -13.95 6.28
N GLU A 130 5.63 -14.28 7.04
CA GLU A 130 5.53 -14.50 8.49
C GLU A 130 5.02 -13.24 9.20
N LEU A 131 5.59 -12.09 8.86
CA LEU A 131 5.16 -10.81 9.43
C LEU A 131 3.74 -10.44 8.99
N TYR A 132 3.39 -10.66 7.71
CA TYR A 132 2.03 -10.44 7.22
C TYR A 132 1.02 -11.28 7.98
N HIS A 133 1.31 -12.56 8.22
CA HIS A 133 0.44 -13.40 9.05
C HIS A 133 0.30 -12.85 10.46
N ALA A 134 1.40 -12.48 11.11
CA ALA A 134 1.32 -11.94 12.47
C ALA A 134 0.51 -10.64 12.56
N ILE A 135 0.52 -9.80 11.51
CA ILE A 135 -0.27 -8.55 11.46
C ILE A 135 -1.74 -8.83 11.15
N TYR A 136 -2.04 -9.70 10.18
CA TYR A 136 -3.38 -9.85 9.59
C TYR A 136 -4.11 -11.16 9.97
N GLU A 137 -3.54 -12.00 10.85
CA GLU A 137 -4.19 -13.23 11.33
C GLU A 137 -5.51 -12.93 12.07
N ASN A 138 -5.58 -11.78 12.75
CA ASN A 138 -6.79 -11.30 13.40
C ASN A 138 -7.28 -10.02 12.72
N ASN A 139 -8.60 -9.81 12.71
CA ASN A 139 -9.21 -8.53 12.35
C ASN A 139 -9.89 -7.96 13.61
N PRO A 140 -9.50 -6.76 14.08
CA PRO A 140 -8.54 -5.83 13.49
C PRO A 140 -7.08 -6.29 13.50
N ILE A 141 -6.26 -5.68 12.62
CA ILE A 141 -4.82 -5.96 12.51
C ILE A 141 -4.12 -5.77 13.85
N ASP A 142 -3.10 -6.59 14.11
CA ASP A 142 -2.30 -6.48 15.32
C ASP A 142 -1.28 -5.34 15.21
N THR A 143 -1.68 -4.19 15.73
CA THR A 143 -0.85 -2.98 15.75
C THR A 143 0.37 -3.08 16.68
N ASN A 144 0.39 -4.01 17.65
CA ASN A 144 1.57 -4.24 18.49
C ASN A 144 2.70 -4.86 17.67
N ILE A 145 2.35 -5.76 16.72
CA ILE A 145 3.32 -6.34 15.81
C ILE A 145 3.92 -5.27 14.89
N ILE A 146 3.10 -4.31 14.42
CA ILE A 146 3.60 -3.15 13.65
C ILE A 146 4.54 -2.29 14.50
N ASP A 147 4.20 -2.03 15.77
CA ASP A 147 5.06 -1.23 16.66
C ASP A 147 6.40 -1.92 16.98
N GLN A 148 6.39 -3.23 17.16
CA GLN A 148 7.59 -4.01 17.46
C GLN A 148 8.50 -4.16 16.23
N SER A 149 7.92 -4.46 15.07
CA SER A 149 8.67 -4.64 13.82
C SER A 149 9.13 -3.32 13.21
N LYS A 150 8.39 -2.23 13.42
CA LYS A 150 8.49 -0.96 12.69
C LYS A 150 8.22 -1.08 11.18
N ILE A 151 7.57 -2.17 10.77
CA ILE A 151 7.24 -2.46 9.37
C ILE A 151 5.73 -2.48 9.22
N ILE A 152 5.23 -1.72 8.26
CA ILE A 152 3.86 -1.78 7.75
C ILE A 152 3.92 -2.58 6.45
N ILE A 153 3.23 -3.71 6.39
CA ILE A 153 3.07 -4.48 5.15
C ILE A 153 1.65 -4.23 4.62
N THR A 154 1.50 -4.06 3.31
CA THR A 154 0.18 -3.97 2.69
C THR A 154 -0.67 -5.22 2.97
N GLY A 155 -1.95 -5.02 3.26
CA GLY A 155 -2.90 -6.11 3.50
C GLY A 155 -3.31 -6.85 2.22
N TRP A 156 -3.05 -6.22 1.07
CA TRP A 156 -3.22 -6.76 -0.28
C TRP A 156 -1.88 -6.79 -1.00
N ILE A 157 -1.88 -7.35 -2.21
CA ILE A 157 -0.63 -7.76 -2.87
C ILE A 157 0.34 -6.58 -3.13
N HIS A 158 -0.18 -5.38 -3.35
CA HIS A 158 0.58 -4.14 -3.47
C HIS A 158 -0.38 -2.94 -3.36
N LYS A 159 0.16 -1.72 -3.42
CA LYS A 159 -0.60 -0.47 -3.33
C LYS A 159 -1.78 -0.37 -4.31
N GLU A 160 -1.60 -0.62 -5.61
CA GLU A 160 -2.67 -0.45 -6.62
C GLU A 160 -3.84 -1.43 -6.41
N ALA A 161 -3.66 -2.52 -5.66
CA ALA A 161 -4.79 -3.37 -5.27
C ALA A 161 -5.83 -2.58 -4.46
N TYR A 162 -5.41 -1.57 -3.71
CA TYR A 162 -6.30 -0.63 -3.01
C TYR A 162 -7.11 0.26 -3.96
N PHE A 163 -6.74 0.37 -5.24
CA PHE A 163 -7.49 1.18 -6.21
C PHE A 163 -8.71 0.42 -6.76
N LEU A 164 -8.75 -0.89 -6.50
CA LEU A 164 -9.82 -1.80 -6.90
C LEU A 164 -10.54 -2.35 -5.67
N GLU A 165 -10.69 -1.53 -4.62
CA GLU A 165 -11.58 -1.83 -3.51
C GLU A 165 -13.05 -1.75 -3.97
N PRO A 166 -13.91 -2.76 -3.75
CA PRO A 166 -15.26 -2.79 -4.31
C PRO A 166 -16.12 -1.58 -3.91
N ASP A 167 -15.95 -1.04 -2.70
CA ASP A 167 -16.71 0.11 -2.24
C ASP A 167 -16.27 1.43 -2.93
N LEU A 168 -15.16 1.44 -3.67
CA LEU A 168 -14.71 2.61 -4.43
C LEU A 168 -15.56 2.88 -5.66
N GLN A 169 -16.19 1.87 -6.28
CA GLN A 169 -16.90 2.08 -7.55
C GLN A 169 -18.01 3.13 -7.40
N ASP A 170 -18.88 2.94 -6.40
CA ASP A 170 -19.98 3.87 -6.13
C ASP A 170 -19.44 5.18 -5.55
N TYR A 171 -18.37 5.13 -4.75
CA TYR A 171 -17.74 6.33 -4.21
C TYR A 171 -17.20 7.24 -5.32
N LEU A 172 -16.44 6.70 -6.29
CA LEU A 172 -15.87 7.46 -7.39
C LEU A 172 -16.95 8.06 -8.29
N GLN A 173 -18.02 7.31 -8.58
CA GLN A 173 -19.15 7.83 -9.36
C GLN A 173 -19.82 9.03 -8.69
N ASN A 174 -19.93 9.01 -7.35
CA ASN A 174 -20.55 10.09 -6.60
C ASN A 174 -19.63 11.31 -6.43
N GLU A 175 -18.34 11.08 -6.16
CA GLU A 175 -17.37 12.16 -5.89
C GLU A 175 -16.85 12.83 -7.16
N LEU A 176 -16.80 12.10 -8.28
CA LEU A 176 -16.27 12.57 -9.57
C LEU A 176 -17.32 12.43 -10.69
N PRO A 177 -18.49 13.11 -10.60
CA PRO A 177 -19.59 12.91 -11.54
C PRO A 177 -19.32 13.39 -12.97
N LEU A 178 -18.26 14.19 -13.17
CA LEU A 178 -17.82 14.70 -14.47
C LEU A 178 -16.66 13.90 -15.07
N THR A 179 -16.12 12.95 -14.31
CA THR A 179 -15.00 12.12 -14.73
C THR A 179 -15.54 10.77 -15.19
N LYS A 180 -15.30 10.45 -16.45
CA LYS A 180 -15.67 9.17 -17.06
C LYS A 180 -14.50 8.20 -16.90
N ILE A 181 -14.70 7.18 -16.06
CA ILE A 181 -13.74 6.10 -15.87
C ILE A 181 -14.23 4.88 -16.65
N THR A 182 -13.37 4.32 -17.49
CA THR A 182 -13.68 3.15 -18.30
C THR A 182 -12.66 2.05 -18.10
N TYR A 183 -13.08 0.81 -18.31
CA TYR A 183 -12.24 -0.37 -18.37
C TYR A 183 -12.51 -1.09 -19.69
N LYS A 184 -11.48 -1.34 -20.51
CA LYS A 184 -11.63 -1.91 -21.86
C LYS A 184 -12.71 -1.20 -22.68
N ASN A 185 -12.73 0.13 -22.66
CA ASN A 185 -13.69 1.03 -23.33
C ASN A 185 -15.15 0.93 -22.87
N ASN A 186 -15.45 0.18 -21.80
CA ASN A 186 -16.79 0.12 -21.19
C ASN A 186 -16.80 0.93 -19.89
N PRO A 187 -17.95 1.45 -19.42
CA PRO A 187 -18.05 2.07 -18.10
C PRO A 187 -17.42 1.18 -17.03
N LEU A 188 -16.66 1.76 -16.10
CA LEU A 188 -15.95 1.02 -15.07
C LEU A 188 -16.89 0.05 -14.34
N SER A 189 -16.51 -1.22 -14.35
CA SER A 189 -17.14 -2.31 -13.61
C SER A 189 -16.03 -3.09 -12.91
N LEU A 190 -15.84 -2.85 -11.62
CA LEU A 190 -14.87 -3.58 -10.81
C LEU A 190 -15.16 -5.08 -10.81
N GLU A 191 -16.44 -5.47 -10.90
CA GLU A 191 -16.82 -6.87 -11.03
C GLU A 191 -16.23 -7.51 -12.29
N THR A 192 -16.26 -6.81 -13.43
CA THR A 192 -15.66 -7.29 -14.67
C THR A 192 -14.13 -7.39 -14.56
N ILE A 193 -13.49 -6.45 -13.85
CA ILE A 193 -12.05 -6.52 -13.59
C ILE A 193 -11.71 -7.75 -12.75
N TYR A 194 -12.47 -8.03 -11.68
CA TYR A 194 -12.24 -9.24 -10.87
C TYR A 194 -12.44 -10.53 -11.66
N GLN A 195 -13.39 -10.56 -12.60
CA GLN A 195 -13.60 -11.71 -13.49
C GLN A 195 -12.37 -11.95 -14.38
N ASP A 196 -11.82 -10.89 -14.97
CA ASP A 196 -10.61 -10.98 -15.78
C ASP A 196 -9.41 -11.40 -14.93
N MET A 197 -9.27 -10.84 -13.72
CA MET A 197 -8.25 -11.25 -12.75
C MET A 197 -8.30 -12.75 -12.43
N ILE A 198 -9.49 -13.32 -12.25
CA ILE A 198 -9.66 -14.75 -11.99
C ILE A 198 -9.13 -15.58 -13.17
N GLN A 199 -9.45 -15.20 -14.41
CA GLN A 199 -8.98 -15.91 -15.60
C GLN A 199 -7.46 -15.86 -15.69
N ASP A 200 -6.86 -14.71 -15.36
CA ASP A 200 -5.42 -14.49 -15.47
C ASP A 200 -4.62 -15.24 -14.39
N ILE A 201 -5.24 -15.74 -13.31
CA ILE A 201 -4.56 -16.59 -12.29
C ILE A 201 -3.89 -17.80 -12.97
N ASN A 202 -4.54 -18.40 -13.98
CA ASN A 202 -4.03 -19.61 -14.59
C ASN A 202 -2.71 -19.38 -15.33
N ASP A 203 -2.59 -18.26 -16.02
CA ASP A 203 -1.46 -17.93 -16.87
C ASP A 203 -0.45 -16.98 -16.20
N ASN A 204 -0.71 -16.56 -14.96
CA ASN A 204 0.16 -15.66 -14.21
C ASN A 204 1.55 -16.28 -13.94
N PRO A 205 2.64 -15.73 -14.53
CA PRO A 205 3.99 -16.29 -14.37
C PRO A 205 4.51 -16.30 -12.94
N ASP A 206 4.17 -15.26 -12.16
CA ASP A 206 4.60 -15.14 -10.76
C ASP A 206 3.94 -16.22 -9.90
N ILE A 207 2.65 -16.49 -10.12
CA ILE A 207 1.90 -17.55 -9.45
C ILE A 207 2.38 -18.93 -9.93
N ASN A 208 2.75 -19.09 -11.20
CA ASN A 208 3.22 -20.38 -11.73
C ASN A 208 4.61 -20.80 -11.21
N HIS A 209 5.35 -19.91 -10.54
CA HIS A 209 6.59 -20.28 -9.84
C HIS A 209 6.29 -21.10 -8.58
N ARG A 210 6.93 -22.26 -8.43
CA ARG A 210 6.62 -23.27 -7.38
C ARG A 210 6.66 -22.71 -5.95
N ASP A 211 7.64 -21.87 -5.63
CA ASP A 211 7.76 -21.35 -4.26
C ASP A 211 6.70 -20.27 -3.97
N ASN A 212 6.33 -19.50 -5.00
CA ASN A 212 5.33 -18.44 -4.87
C ASN A 212 3.93 -19.02 -4.69
N ILE A 213 3.55 -20.05 -5.48
CA ILE A 213 2.24 -20.68 -5.31
C ILE A 213 2.07 -21.27 -3.92
N ASN A 214 3.10 -21.90 -3.34
CA ASN A 214 2.99 -22.47 -1.99
C ASN A 214 2.71 -21.39 -0.94
N ASN A 215 3.40 -20.26 -1.01
CA ASN A 215 3.19 -19.14 -0.10
C ASN A 215 1.79 -18.55 -0.27
N VAL A 216 1.35 -18.34 -1.52
CA VAL A 216 0.00 -17.86 -1.85
C VAL A 216 -1.06 -18.82 -1.30
N LEU A 217 -0.94 -20.12 -1.54
CA LEU A 217 -1.91 -21.11 -1.06
C LEU A 217 -1.99 -21.09 0.47
N GLN A 218 -0.87 -21.16 1.18
CA GLN A 218 -0.85 -21.07 2.64
C GLN A 218 -1.48 -19.77 3.16
N ARG A 219 -1.23 -18.66 2.46
CA ARG A 219 -1.78 -17.35 2.79
C ARG A 219 -3.30 -17.34 2.68
N ILE A 220 -3.83 -17.88 1.58
CA ILE A 220 -5.27 -17.94 1.34
C ILE A 220 -5.96 -18.98 2.23
N GLU A 221 -5.33 -20.13 2.50
CA GLU A 221 -5.86 -21.15 3.41
C GLU A 221 -6.12 -20.59 4.80
N LYS A 222 -5.14 -19.87 5.36
CA LYS A 222 -5.29 -19.20 6.66
C LYS A 222 -6.40 -18.15 6.62
N PHE A 223 -6.41 -17.30 5.60
CA PHE A 223 -7.39 -16.22 5.46
C PHE A 223 -8.83 -16.75 5.35
N LEU A 224 -9.06 -17.78 4.54
CA LEU A 224 -10.37 -18.38 4.35
C LEU A 224 -10.73 -19.40 5.46
N SER A 225 -9.75 -19.81 6.28
CA SER A 225 -9.89 -20.90 7.25
C SER A 225 -10.40 -22.21 6.61
N MET A 226 -9.90 -22.51 5.41
CA MET A 226 -10.22 -23.72 4.65
C MET A 226 -8.98 -24.23 3.90
N SER A 227 -8.98 -25.50 3.49
CA SER A 227 -7.87 -26.03 2.68
C SER A 227 -8.03 -25.68 1.20
N ILE A 228 -6.92 -25.27 0.59
CA ILE A 228 -6.73 -24.93 -0.81
C ILE A 228 -5.45 -25.66 -1.27
N PRO A 229 -5.56 -26.97 -1.59
CA PRO A 229 -4.38 -27.84 -1.74
C PRO A 229 -3.54 -27.55 -2.99
N ASP A 230 -4.12 -26.89 -3.98
CA ASP A 230 -3.45 -26.58 -5.25
C ASP A 230 -4.04 -25.35 -5.95
N LYS A 231 -3.37 -24.91 -7.01
CA LYS A 231 -3.78 -23.77 -7.85
C LYS A 231 -5.19 -23.95 -8.42
N ASN A 232 -5.56 -25.16 -8.83
CA ASN A 232 -6.89 -25.42 -9.41
C ASN A 232 -7.99 -25.23 -8.37
N SER A 233 -7.73 -25.65 -7.12
CA SER A 233 -8.64 -25.43 -5.99
C SER A 233 -8.80 -23.95 -5.67
N LEU A 234 -7.71 -23.17 -5.75
CA LEU A 234 -7.76 -21.71 -5.60
C LEU A 234 -8.61 -21.06 -6.68
N ILE A 235 -8.39 -21.44 -7.96
CA ILE A 235 -9.16 -20.92 -9.09
C ILE A 235 -10.64 -21.28 -8.94
N ASN A 236 -10.96 -22.55 -8.67
CA ASN A 236 -12.34 -23.01 -8.46
C ASN A 236 -13.05 -22.25 -7.33
N GLU A 237 -12.32 -21.90 -6.26
CA GLU A 237 -12.86 -21.10 -5.17
C GLU A 237 -13.16 -19.66 -5.63
N CYS A 238 -12.23 -19.04 -6.35
CA CYS A 238 -12.41 -17.69 -6.87
C CYS A 238 -13.51 -17.61 -7.94
N GLU A 239 -13.66 -18.63 -8.78
CA GLU A 239 -14.70 -18.72 -9.82
C GLU A 239 -16.13 -18.70 -9.27
N LYS A 240 -16.34 -18.98 -7.97
CA LYS A 240 -17.63 -18.78 -7.32
C LYS A 240 -18.11 -17.32 -7.42
N LEU A 241 -17.19 -16.35 -7.57
CA LEU A 241 -17.53 -14.94 -7.79
C LEU A 241 -18.37 -14.73 -9.06
N ASN A 242 -18.23 -15.61 -10.07
CA ASN A 242 -19.01 -15.57 -11.31
C ASN A 242 -20.46 -16.03 -11.10
N GLN A 243 -20.76 -16.68 -9.97
CA GLN A 243 -22.05 -17.26 -9.63
C GLN A 243 -22.79 -16.38 -8.61
N ASN A 244 -22.96 -15.09 -8.92
CA ASN A 244 -23.52 -14.07 -8.02
C ASN A 244 -24.84 -14.45 -7.31
N SER A 245 -25.64 -15.38 -7.83
CA SER A 245 -26.90 -15.82 -7.23
C SER A 245 -26.75 -16.84 -6.10
N THR A 246 -25.55 -17.39 -5.88
CA THR A 246 -25.32 -18.50 -4.93
C THR A 246 -24.45 -18.13 -3.73
N ILE A 247 -23.83 -16.94 -3.72
CA ILE A 247 -22.94 -16.48 -2.65
C ILE A 247 -23.52 -15.27 -1.90
N THR A 248 -23.28 -15.21 -0.59
CA THR A 248 -23.66 -14.08 0.25
C THR A 248 -22.76 -12.85 -0.01
N PRO A 249 -23.19 -11.62 0.36
CA PRO A 249 -22.34 -10.44 0.25
C PRO A 249 -21.01 -10.56 1.01
N GLN A 250 -21.00 -11.22 2.18
CA GLN A 250 -19.79 -11.46 2.95
C GLN A 250 -18.84 -12.43 2.24
N GLU A 251 -19.36 -13.49 1.63
CA GLU A 251 -18.56 -14.42 0.84
C GLU A 251 -18.01 -13.73 -0.41
N LYS A 252 -18.83 -12.95 -1.13
CA LYS A 252 -18.40 -12.14 -2.26
C LYS A 252 -17.23 -11.23 -1.88
N ARG A 253 -17.34 -10.52 -0.76
CA ARG A 253 -16.28 -9.66 -0.23
C ARG A 253 -14.98 -10.43 0.05
N LYS A 254 -15.08 -11.59 0.72
CA LYS A 254 -13.92 -12.45 1.00
C LYS A 254 -13.24 -12.93 -0.28
N LEU A 255 -14.00 -13.35 -1.29
CA LEU A 255 -13.43 -13.80 -2.56
C LEU A 255 -12.72 -12.66 -3.31
N ILE A 256 -13.29 -11.45 -3.29
CA ILE A 256 -12.61 -10.25 -3.84
C ILE A 256 -11.30 -10.00 -3.09
N GLU A 257 -11.30 -10.09 -1.76
CA GLU A 257 -10.07 -9.93 -0.97
C GLU A 257 -9.02 -11.01 -1.27
N VAL A 258 -9.44 -12.25 -1.58
CA VAL A 258 -8.51 -13.29 -2.06
C VAL A 258 -7.87 -12.86 -3.38
N ILE A 259 -8.66 -12.39 -4.34
CA ILE A 259 -8.16 -11.95 -5.65
C ILE A 259 -7.16 -10.81 -5.49
N LEU A 260 -7.48 -9.80 -4.66
CA LEU A 260 -6.59 -8.66 -4.39
C LEU A 260 -5.35 -9.03 -3.56
N LYS A 261 -5.31 -10.22 -2.95
CA LYS A 261 -4.14 -10.78 -2.26
C LYS A 261 -3.25 -11.63 -3.16
N ILE A 262 -3.63 -11.92 -4.41
CA ILE A 262 -2.90 -12.84 -5.30
C ILE A 262 -2.60 -12.24 -6.68
N VAL A 263 -3.53 -11.51 -7.29
CA VAL A 263 -3.37 -10.95 -8.63
C VAL A 263 -2.87 -9.52 -8.55
N LYS A 264 -1.81 -9.21 -9.29
CA LYS A 264 -1.31 -7.84 -9.38
C LYS A 264 -2.35 -6.97 -10.09
N ALA A 265 -2.82 -5.93 -9.42
CA ALA A 265 -3.79 -4.97 -9.95
C ALA A 265 -3.21 -3.98 -10.97
N LYS A 266 -1.87 -3.84 -10.99
CA LYS A 266 -1.15 -2.85 -11.78
C LYS A 266 -1.48 -2.91 -13.28
N PRO A 267 -1.48 -4.09 -13.96
CA PRO A 267 -1.83 -4.16 -15.38
C PRO A 267 -3.26 -3.69 -15.68
N TYR A 268 -4.22 -3.99 -14.81
CA TYR A 268 -5.60 -3.54 -15.00
C TYR A 268 -5.75 -2.03 -14.78
N TRP A 269 -5.04 -1.50 -13.79
CA TRP A 269 -5.10 -0.08 -13.45
C TRP A 269 -4.37 0.80 -14.46
N GLU A 270 -3.16 0.44 -14.84
CA GLU A 270 -2.31 1.28 -15.71
C GLU A 270 -2.56 1.04 -17.19
N ASP A 271 -2.85 -0.20 -17.62
CA ASP A 271 -2.91 -0.53 -19.04
C ASP A 271 -4.34 -0.56 -19.61
N GLU A 272 -5.35 -0.83 -18.77
CA GLU A 272 -6.72 -1.15 -19.24
C GLU A 272 -7.81 -0.17 -18.74
N ILE A 273 -7.52 0.60 -17.68
CA ILE A 273 -8.39 1.67 -17.21
C ILE A 273 -8.03 2.97 -17.94
N THR A 274 -9.03 3.67 -18.43
CA THR A 274 -8.88 5.01 -19.04
C THR A 274 -9.76 6.00 -18.32
N ILE A 275 -9.19 7.17 -18.03
CA ILE A 275 -9.83 8.25 -17.28
C ILE A 275 -9.95 9.47 -18.18
N GLU A 276 -11.19 9.87 -18.46
CA GLU A 276 -11.52 11.04 -19.26
C GLU A 276 -12.29 12.05 -18.40
N ASP A 277 -12.03 13.34 -18.55
CA ASP A 277 -12.77 14.40 -17.87
C ASP A 277 -13.06 15.54 -18.84
N ASP A 278 -14.26 16.11 -18.76
CA ASP A 278 -14.72 17.17 -19.67
C ASP A 278 -13.89 18.47 -19.57
N TYR A 279 -13.18 18.69 -18.45
CA TYR A 279 -12.51 19.95 -18.13
C TYR A 279 -11.02 19.82 -17.82
N LEU A 280 -10.54 18.61 -17.53
CA LEU A 280 -9.16 18.35 -17.14
C LEU A 280 -8.37 17.67 -18.26
N SER A 281 -7.06 17.92 -18.28
CA SER A 281 -6.14 17.08 -19.04
C SER A 281 -6.06 15.68 -18.41
N GLU A 282 -5.78 14.66 -19.22
CA GLU A 282 -5.63 13.25 -18.81
C GLU A 282 -4.86 13.08 -17.48
N ASN A 283 -3.60 13.52 -17.39
CA ASN A 283 -2.82 13.41 -16.14
C ASN A 283 -3.52 14.02 -14.91
N LYS A 284 -4.23 15.14 -15.08
CA LYS A 284 -4.95 15.78 -13.95
C LYS A 284 -6.22 15.03 -13.58
N ALA A 285 -6.86 14.39 -14.54
CA ALA A 285 -8.02 13.55 -14.30
C ALA A 285 -7.57 12.29 -13.54
N GLU A 286 -6.46 11.66 -13.96
CA GLU A 286 -5.82 10.55 -13.24
C GLU A 286 -5.45 10.93 -11.81
N ASP A 287 -4.76 12.05 -11.62
CA ASP A 287 -4.41 12.57 -10.29
C ASP A 287 -5.64 12.80 -9.41
N ASN A 288 -6.72 13.32 -9.99
CA ASN A 288 -7.97 13.55 -9.27
C ASN A 288 -8.62 12.24 -8.83
N VAL A 289 -8.61 11.20 -9.68
CA VAL A 289 -9.10 9.88 -9.33
C VAL A 289 -8.24 9.27 -8.21
N LEU A 290 -6.92 9.29 -8.33
CA LEU A 290 -6.01 8.82 -7.28
C LEU A 290 -6.23 9.56 -5.94
N LEU A 291 -6.44 10.87 -6.00
CA LEU A 291 -6.75 11.67 -4.82
C LEU A 291 -8.11 11.31 -4.21
N ALA A 292 -9.12 11.03 -5.03
CA ALA A 292 -10.42 10.55 -4.55
C ALA A 292 -10.28 9.19 -3.86
N ILE A 293 -9.56 8.24 -4.45
CA ILE A 293 -9.27 6.94 -3.83
C ILE A 293 -8.55 7.12 -2.49
N ALA A 294 -7.54 7.98 -2.42
CA ALA A 294 -6.85 8.25 -1.16
C ALA A 294 -7.78 8.87 -0.09
N ARG A 295 -8.68 9.78 -0.52
CA ARG A 295 -9.69 10.40 0.36
C ARG A 295 -10.71 9.41 0.87
N PHE A 296 -11.12 8.42 0.07
CA PHE A 296 -11.98 7.33 0.53
C PHE A 296 -11.40 6.66 1.79
N TYR A 297 -10.11 6.30 1.74
CA TYR A 297 -9.42 5.72 2.91
C TYR A 297 -9.25 6.72 4.04
N ALA A 298 -8.86 7.96 3.75
CA ALA A 298 -8.72 9.00 4.77
C ALA A 298 -10.04 9.24 5.53
N ASN A 299 -11.16 9.32 4.81
CA ASN A 299 -12.49 9.54 5.39
C ASN A 299 -13.01 8.32 6.16
N SER A 300 -12.48 7.13 5.87
CA SER A 300 -12.78 5.91 6.59
C SER A 300 -12.02 5.76 7.91
N CYS A 301 -11.08 6.68 8.21
CA CYS A 301 -10.36 6.70 9.48
C CYS A 301 -11.21 7.33 10.59
N ASN A 302 -11.40 6.59 11.69
CA ASN A 302 -11.98 7.17 12.90
C ASN A 302 -10.87 7.49 13.91
N LEU A 303 -10.31 8.70 13.86
CA LEU A 303 -9.24 9.14 14.78
C LEU A 303 -9.70 9.34 16.24
N SER A 304 -11.02 9.28 16.50
CA SER A 304 -11.60 9.42 17.84
C SER A 304 -11.80 8.09 18.56
N ASP A 305 -11.83 7.00 17.80
CA ASP A 305 -12.05 5.66 18.29
C ASP A 305 -10.73 4.88 18.24
N GLN A 306 -10.32 4.35 19.38
CA GLN A 306 -9.13 3.50 19.45
C GLN A 306 -9.42 2.08 18.92
N SER A 307 -10.68 1.77 18.61
CA SER A 307 -11.02 0.54 17.91
C SER A 307 -10.73 0.68 16.41
N ASN A 308 -9.97 -0.26 15.87
CA ASN A 308 -9.78 -0.47 14.44
C ASN A 308 -11.07 -1.06 13.81
N SER A 309 -12.21 -0.38 13.99
CA SER A 309 -13.55 -0.88 13.65
C SER A 309 -13.89 -0.85 12.16
N THR A 310 -12.96 -0.40 11.32
CA THR A 310 -13.10 -0.38 9.86
C THR A 310 -12.65 -1.70 9.24
N VAL A 311 -13.34 -2.10 8.16
CA VAL A 311 -12.97 -3.28 7.37
C VAL A 311 -11.73 -3.05 6.50
N TYR A 312 -11.28 -1.79 6.33
CA TYR A 312 -10.19 -1.46 5.41
C TYR A 312 -8.83 -1.46 6.11
N HIS A 313 -7.81 -2.04 5.46
CA HIS A 313 -6.46 -2.13 6.02
C HIS A 313 -5.78 -0.77 6.25
N ILE A 314 -5.92 0.17 5.28
CA ILE A 314 -5.26 1.48 5.34
C ILE A 314 -5.66 2.28 6.58
N PRO A 315 -6.95 2.51 6.84
CA PRO A 315 -7.38 3.25 8.03
C PRO A 315 -6.91 2.63 9.34
N GLN A 316 -6.80 1.30 9.44
CA GLN A 316 -6.35 0.63 10.66
C GLN A 316 -4.89 0.98 11.02
N TRP A 317 -3.95 0.92 10.06
CA TRP A 317 -2.57 1.33 10.36
C TRP A 317 -2.40 2.86 10.42
N VAL A 318 -3.24 3.65 9.75
CA VAL A 318 -3.26 5.11 9.93
C VAL A 318 -3.69 5.50 11.35
N ASN A 319 -4.73 4.86 11.89
CA ASN A 319 -5.19 5.03 13.26
C ASN A 319 -4.09 4.65 14.28
N PHE A 320 -3.36 3.58 14.01
CA PHE A 320 -2.17 3.21 14.78
C PHE A 320 -1.11 4.31 14.78
N LEU A 321 -0.71 4.81 13.59
CA LEU A 321 0.27 5.89 13.48
C LEU A 321 -0.19 7.14 14.22
N TYR A 322 -1.48 7.47 14.17
CA TYR A 322 -2.05 8.60 14.91
C TYR A 322 -1.90 8.44 16.42
N THR A 323 -2.20 7.24 16.93
CA THR A 323 -2.07 6.90 18.34
C THR A 323 -0.60 6.98 18.78
N LYS A 324 0.31 6.37 18.02
CA LYS A 324 1.76 6.44 18.28
C LYS A 324 2.28 7.87 18.26
N HIS A 325 1.83 8.70 17.33
CA HIS A 325 2.22 10.10 17.29
C HIS A 325 1.80 10.87 18.55
N LYS A 326 0.66 10.53 19.15
CA LYS A 326 0.22 11.11 20.42
C LYS A 326 1.07 10.64 21.60
N GLU A 327 1.45 9.37 21.63
CA GLU A 327 2.30 8.78 22.67
C GLU A 327 3.73 9.35 22.68
N LEU A 328 4.26 9.66 21.49
CA LEU A 328 5.64 10.08 21.28
C LEU A 328 5.83 11.62 21.24
N ARG A 329 4.81 12.37 21.67
CA ARG A 329 4.84 13.83 21.83
C ARG A 329 5.29 14.20 23.23
#